data_AF-A0A9N9NRM0-F1
#
_entry.id   AF-A0A9N9NRM0-F1
#
_cell.length_a   1.000
_cell.length_b   1.000
_cell.length_c   1.000
_cell.angle_alpha   90.00
_cell.angle_beta   90.00
_cell.angle_gamma   90.00
#
_symmetry.space_group_name_H-M   'P 1'
#
loop_
_entity.id
_entity.type
_entity.pdbx_description
1 polymer ?
#
loop_
_entity_poly.entity_id
_entity_poly.type
_entity_poly.pdbx_seq_one_letter_code
_entity_poly.pdbx_strand_id
1 'polypeptide(L)'
;MHIENDWKALKSIFNCEDETLTLVIHAILSDMLKESLQNVEKITSSVQREAWKDNFSQKYVLPRIKNFIGTANNFRIVLDKNAENSLEINENMQTSENYLPLLWRLIRKPDLDDFRFYYMSNHENKELLPLLNIFLKHEKNLNLIKHLAPIMKFIQILSSRLSHAIERQKARQLTFQQFIANECEDDDTEKTKKSLNEAFNSFANSWNCLIPYIKRYQYKDLPQGMPKMHKKISIVYGLYEPTDESIYICAIIEFLVQLQNNFLNEIIEISSETCHSLKFIEKSSTHKSEQESKYYLQSISLENAKPEQIIDYDDISE
;
A
#
# COMPACT_ATOMS: atom_id res chain seq x y z
N MET A 1 -9.28 -25.57 18.27
CA MET A 1 -8.19 -25.43 17.29
C MET A 1 -8.65 -24.93 15.91
N HIS A 2 -9.49 -25.64 15.13
CA HIS A 2 -9.90 -25.13 13.80
C HIS A 2 -10.74 -23.83 13.88
N ILE A 3 -11.79 -23.80 14.71
CA ILE A 3 -12.65 -22.62 14.88
C ILE A 3 -11.87 -21.39 15.35
N GLU A 4 -10.93 -21.55 16.29
CA GLU A 4 -10.10 -20.43 16.79
C GLU A 4 -9.15 -19.90 15.71
N ASN A 5 -8.63 -20.77 14.85
CA ASN A 5 -7.78 -20.36 13.73
C ASN A 5 -8.61 -19.62 12.67
N ASP A 6 -9.80 -20.14 12.35
CA ASP A 6 -10.73 -19.50 11.42
C ASP A 6 -11.18 -18.14 11.98
N TRP A 7 -11.45 -18.05 13.28
CA TRP A 7 -11.79 -16.79 13.96
C TRP A 7 -10.67 -15.75 13.82
N LYS A 8 -9.41 -16.13 14.08
CA LYS A 8 -8.25 -15.25 13.90
C LYS A 8 -8.08 -14.81 12.45
N ALA A 9 -8.26 -15.73 11.51
CA ALA A 9 -8.20 -15.41 10.09
C ALA A 9 -9.30 -14.40 9.70
N LEU A 10 -10.54 -14.63 10.13
CA LEU A 10 -11.66 -13.72 9.87
C LEU A 10 -11.41 -12.35 10.49
N LYS A 11 -10.95 -12.26 11.75
CA LYS A 11 -10.58 -10.96 12.35
C LYS A 11 -9.54 -10.20 11.53
N SER A 12 -8.52 -10.91 11.05
CA SER A 12 -7.48 -10.31 10.22
C SER A 12 -8.01 -9.89 8.85
N ILE A 13 -8.98 -10.61 8.28
CA ILE A 13 -9.59 -10.28 6.99
C ILE A 13 -10.53 -9.07 7.11
N PHE A 14 -11.30 -9.01 8.20
CA PHE A 14 -12.34 -8.00 8.45
C PHE A 14 -11.86 -6.80 9.28
N ASN A 15 -10.60 -6.77 9.71
CA ASN A 15 -10.01 -5.74 10.60
C ASN A 15 -10.92 -5.34 11.78
N CYS A 16 -11.52 -6.33 12.45
CA CYS A 16 -12.57 -6.07 13.44
C CYS A 16 -12.29 -6.70 14.82
N GLU A 17 -12.96 -6.14 15.82
CA GLU A 17 -12.97 -6.66 17.18
C GLU A 17 -13.82 -7.93 17.31
N ASP A 18 -13.58 -8.69 18.39
CA ASP A 18 -14.29 -9.95 18.65
C ASP A 18 -15.81 -9.74 18.73
N GLU A 19 -16.25 -8.64 19.35
CA GLU A 19 -17.67 -8.35 19.50
C GLU A 19 -18.35 -8.13 18.13
N THR A 20 -17.75 -7.32 17.27
CA THR A 20 -18.28 -7.03 15.93
C THR A 20 -18.37 -8.29 15.08
N LEU A 21 -17.32 -9.12 15.10
CA LEU A 21 -17.32 -10.39 14.37
C LEU A 21 -18.42 -11.34 14.90
N THR A 22 -18.58 -11.40 16.23
CA THR A 22 -19.63 -12.18 16.88
C THR A 22 -21.01 -11.74 16.42
N LEU A 23 -21.29 -10.42 16.44
CA LEU A 23 -22.59 -9.88 16.05
C LEU A 23 -22.95 -10.20 14.60
N VAL A 24 -21.99 -10.10 13.67
CA VAL A 24 -22.25 -10.42 12.25
C VAL A 24 -22.47 -11.92 12.05
N ILE A 25 -21.69 -12.78 12.69
CA ILE A 25 -21.89 -14.24 12.61
C ILE A 25 -23.27 -14.62 13.17
N HIS A 26 -23.65 -14.05 14.32
CA HIS A 26 -24.97 -14.28 14.89
C HIS A 26 -26.11 -13.73 14.03
N ALA A 27 -25.90 -12.63 13.31
CA ALA A 27 -26.87 -12.12 12.33
C ALA A 27 -27.07 -13.12 11.18
N ILE A 28 -25.98 -13.67 10.64
CA ILE A 28 -26.01 -14.69 9.57
C ILE A 28 -26.75 -15.95 10.07
N LEU A 29 -26.37 -16.47 11.24
CA LEU A 29 -27.01 -17.64 11.85
C LEU A 29 -28.51 -17.40 12.12
N SER A 30 -28.88 -16.22 12.61
CA SER A 30 -30.27 -15.87 12.87
C SER A 30 -31.11 -15.90 11.59
N ASP A 31 -30.57 -15.42 10.46
CA ASP A 31 -31.28 -15.48 9.18
C ASP A 31 -31.40 -16.91 8.65
N MET A 32 -30.37 -17.75 8.84
CA MET A 32 -30.45 -19.17 8.50
C MET A 32 -31.51 -19.90 9.33
N LEU A 33 -31.70 -19.50 10.60
CA LEU A 33 -32.69 -20.12 11.50
C LEU A 33 -34.14 -19.67 11.21
N LYS A 34 -34.34 -18.49 10.61
CA LYS A 34 -35.67 -17.99 10.23
C LYS A 34 -36.30 -18.77 9.09
N GLU A 35 -35.48 -19.36 8.22
CA GLU A 35 -35.97 -20.30 7.23
C GLU A 35 -36.09 -21.69 7.86
N SER A 36 -37.26 -22.31 7.72
CA SER A 36 -37.46 -23.70 8.13
C SER A 36 -36.37 -24.54 7.49
N LEU A 37 -35.61 -25.29 8.31
CA LEU A 37 -34.59 -26.25 7.88
C LEU A 37 -35.20 -27.19 6.82
N GLN A 38 -35.10 -26.82 5.55
CA GLN A 38 -35.41 -27.73 4.46
C GLN A 38 -34.40 -28.87 4.56
N ASN A 39 -34.89 -30.10 4.40
CA ASN A 39 -34.06 -31.30 4.47
C ASN A 39 -32.79 -31.10 3.64
N VAL A 40 -31.65 -31.00 4.32
CA VAL A 40 -30.36 -30.84 3.66
C VAL A 40 -30.07 -32.16 2.96
N GLU A 41 -30.31 -32.21 1.66
CA GLU A 41 -29.90 -33.35 0.83
C GLU A 41 -28.40 -33.56 1.00
N LYS A 42 -28.01 -34.83 1.19
CA LYS A 42 -26.60 -35.18 1.39
C LYS A 42 -25.83 -34.81 0.12
N ILE A 43 -24.88 -33.88 0.26
CA ILE A 43 -24.02 -33.44 -0.84
C ILE A 43 -23.08 -34.59 -1.21
N THR A 44 -23.29 -35.21 -2.37
CA THR A 44 -22.51 -36.39 -2.81
C THR A 44 -21.59 -36.10 -3.99
N SER A 45 -21.78 -34.99 -4.71
CA SER A 45 -20.96 -34.58 -5.85
C SER A 45 -20.30 -33.21 -5.68
N SER A 46 -19.21 -32.99 -6.41
CA SER A 46 -18.51 -31.69 -6.45
C SER A 46 -19.40 -30.55 -6.98
N VAL A 47 -20.30 -30.86 -7.92
CA VAL A 47 -21.21 -29.88 -8.53
C VAL A 47 -22.26 -29.41 -7.50
N GLN A 48 -22.83 -30.34 -6.74
CA GLN A 48 -23.75 -30.01 -5.65
C GLN A 48 -23.07 -29.18 -4.54
N ARG A 49 -21.79 -29.45 -4.26
CA ARG A 49 -21.03 -28.67 -3.28
C ARG A 49 -20.85 -27.23 -3.73
N GLU A 50 -20.52 -26.99 -4.99
CA GLU A 50 -20.31 -25.63 -5.49
C GLU A 50 -21.63 -24.86 -5.55
N ALA A 51 -22.70 -25.49 -6.05
CA ALA A 51 -24.03 -24.91 -6.03
C ALA A 51 -24.49 -24.53 -4.60
N TRP A 52 -24.19 -25.38 -3.60
CA TRP A 52 -24.46 -25.07 -2.20
C TRP A 52 -23.65 -23.86 -1.71
N LYS A 53 -22.35 -23.77 -2.04
CA LYS A 53 -21.51 -22.63 -1.64
C LYS A 53 -22.00 -21.33 -2.26
N ASP A 54 -22.34 -21.35 -3.54
CA ASP A 54 -22.83 -20.17 -4.24
C ASP A 54 -24.15 -19.68 -3.64
N ASN A 55 -25.09 -20.60 -3.40
CA ASN A 55 -26.36 -20.28 -2.75
C ASN A 55 -26.15 -19.75 -1.32
N PHE A 56 -25.32 -20.42 -0.52
CA PHE A 56 -25.01 -19.98 0.84
C PHE A 56 -24.37 -18.59 0.86
N SER A 57 -23.39 -18.37 -0.03
CA SER A 57 -22.66 -17.11 -0.15
C SER A 57 -23.59 -15.97 -0.57
N GLN A 58 -24.36 -16.16 -1.65
CA GLN A 58 -25.25 -15.12 -2.17
C GLN A 58 -26.40 -14.79 -1.23
N LYS A 59 -26.97 -15.80 -0.57
CA LYS A 59 -28.17 -15.62 0.24
C LYS A 59 -27.88 -15.09 1.64
N TYR A 60 -26.85 -15.61 2.31
CA TYR A 60 -26.62 -15.33 3.73
C TYR A 60 -25.37 -14.48 3.98
N VAL A 61 -24.28 -14.70 3.23
CA VAL A 61 -22.99 -14.08 3.53
C VAL A 61 -22.84 -12.71 2.86
N LEU A 62 -22.90 -12.65 1.53
CA LEU A 62 -22.70 -11.43 0.74
C LEU A 62 -23.56 -10.24 1.20
N PRO A 63 -24.86 -10.39 1.47
CA PRO A 63 -25.70 -9.26 1.90
C PRO A 63 -25.28 -8.67 3.25
N ARG A 64 -24.66 -9.50 4.11
CA ARG A 64 -24.27 -9.14 5.48
C ARG A 64 -22.85 -8.56 5.53
N ILE A 65 -21.95 -9.04 4.69
CA ILE A 65 -20.58 -8.53 4.62
C ILE A 65 -20.46 -7.25 3.78
N LYS A 66 -21.37 -7.00 2.81
CA LYS A 66 -21.37 -5.76 2.00
C LYS A 66 -21.43 -4.48 2.86
N ASN A 67 -22.12 -4.54 3.99
CA ASN A 67 -22.09 -3.51 5.02
C ASN A 67 -21.88 -4.16 6.39
N PHE A 68 -20.68 -4.71 6.61
CA PHE A 68 -20.34 -5.48 7.81
C PHE A 68 -20.64 -4.74 9.12
N ILE A 69 -20.19 -3.48 9.24
CA ILE A 69 -20.43 -2.64 10.42
C ILE A 69 -21.90 -2.30 10.59
N GLY A 70 -22.59 -1.97 9.49
CA GLY A 70 -24.05 -1.74 9.51
C GLY A 70 -24.83 -2.97 9.95
N THR A 71 -24.42 -4.16 9.51
CA THR A 71 -25.02 -5.43 9.94
C THR A 71 -24.83 -5.66 11.43
N ALA A 72 -23.62 -5.48 11.96
CA ALA A 72 -23.34 -5.61 13.39
C ALA A 72 -24.22 -4.64 14.21
N ASN A 73 -24.32 -3.39 13.76
CA ASN A 73 -25.13 -2.36 14.42
C ASN A 73 -26.62 -2.67 14.39
N ASN A 74 -27.14 -3.07 13.24
CA ASN A 74 -28.55 -3.45 13.10
C ASN A 74 -28.89 -4.63 13.99
N PHE A 75 -28.00 -5.62 14.08
CA PHE A 75 -28.19 -6.78 14.94
C PHE A 75 -28.11 -6.41 16.43
N ARG A 76 -27.18 -5.53 16.82
CA ARG A 76 -27.09 -4.99 18.18
C ARG A 76 -28.37 -4.25 18.58
N ILE A 77 -28.93 -3.40 17.71
CA ILE A 77 -30.23 -2.75 17.94
C ILE A 77 -31.36 -3.77 18.15
N VAL A 78 -31.35 -4.89 17.41
CA VAL A 78 -32.35 -5.96 17.60
C VAL A 78 -32.17 -6.64 18.96
N LEU A 79 -30.93 -6.86 19.40
CA LEU A 79 -30.64 -7.41 20.73
C LEU A 79 -31.02 -6.44 21.85
N ASP A 80 -30.69 -5.16 21.72
CA ASP A 80 -30.97 -4.11 22.70
C ASP A 80 -32.49 -3.89 22.87
N LYS A 81 -33.27 -4.03 21.80
CA LYS A 81 -34.75 -4.01 21.88
C LYS A 81 -35.33 -5.20 22.64
N ASN A 82 -34.59 -6.31 22.71
CA ASN A 82 -35.01 -7.55 23.38
C ASN A 82 -34.42 -7.69 24.79
N ALA A 83 -33.45 -6.86 25.15
CA ALA A 83 -32.83 -6.83 26.48
C ALA A 83 -33.41 -5.65 27.26
N GLU A 84 -34.17 -5.92 28.33
CA GLU A 84 -34.76 -4.89 29.21
C GLU A 84 -33.72 -4.01 29.95
N ASN A 85 -32.41 -4.21 29.74
CA ASN A 85 -31.34 -3.45 30.37
C ASN A 85 -30.21 -3.18 29.35
N SER A 86 -30.20 -2.01 28.72
CA SER A 86 -29.04 -1.49 28.01
C SER A 86 -28.40 -0.35 28.82
N LEU A 87 -27.20 -0.62 29.33
CA LEU A 87 -26.46 0.18 30.31
C LEU A 87 -25.54 1.25 29.68
N GLU A 88 -25.70 1.64 28.42
CA GLU A 88 -24.70 2.49 27.76
C GLU A 88 -25.03 3.98 27.62
N ILE A 89 -26.24 4.46 27.91
CA ILE A 89 -26.47 5.87 28.30
C ILE A 89 -27.60 5.89 29.33
N ASN A 90 -27.34 6.52 30.48
CA ASN A 90 -28.27 6.67 31.59
C ASN A 90 -29.53 7.45 31.14
N GLU A 91 -30.59 6.75 30.72
CA GLU A 91 -31.92 7.31 30.45
C GLU A 91 -32.61 7.73 31.75
N ASN A 92 -32.11 8.77 32.42
CA ASN A 92 -32.90 9.54 33.38
C ASN A 92 -33.32 10.91 32.83
N MET A 93 -33.27 11.11 31.51
CA MET A 93 -33.88 12.26 30.86
C MET A 93 -35.01 11.80 29.95
N GLN A 94 -36.23 12.17 30.35
CA GLN A 94 -37.41 12.21 29.48
C GLN A 94 -37.13 13.13 28.31
N THR A 95 -36.55 12.61 27.22
CA THR A 95 -36.45 13.32 25.95
C THR A 95 -37.05 12.46 24.85
N SER A 96 -38.05 13.02 24.18
CA SER A 96 -38.95 12.43 23.19
C SER A 96 -38.30 11.99 21.87
N GLU A 97 -36.98 11.80 21.84
CA GLU A 97 -36.20 11.68 20.62
C GLU A 97 -35.22 10.50 20.73
N ASN A 98 -35.68 9.33 20.29
CA ASN A 98 -34.99 8.02 20.34
C ASN A 98 -33.62 7.95 19.63
N TYR A 99 -33.11 9.06 19.07
CA TYR A 99 -31.85 9.12 18.32
C TYR A 99 -30.73 9.84 19.07
N LEU A 100 -31.02 10.54 20.18
CA LEU A 100 -30.02 11.29 20.96
C LEU A 100 -28.87 10.41 21.46
N PRO A 101 -29.10 9.17 21.95
CA PRO A 101 -28.00 8.29 22.34
C PRO A 101 -27.05 7.89 21.20
N LEU A 102 -27.57 7.82 19.97
CA LEU A 102 -26.77 7.43 18.79
C LEU A 102 -25.76 8.52 18.39
N LEU A 103 -26.01 9.78 18.75
CA LEU A 103 -25.10 10.90 18.47
C LEU A 103 -23.84 10.88 19.34
N TRP A 104 -23.94 10.34 20.55
CA TRP A 104 -22.81 10.24 21.49
C TRP A 104 -22.02 8.95 21.33
N ARG A 105 -22.35 8.15 20.31
CA ARG A 105 -21.66 6.89 20.06
C ARG A 105 -20.22 7.16 19.63
N LEU A 106 -19.28 6.48 20.27
CA LEU A 106 -17.89 6.46 19.83
C LEU A 106 -17.82 5.77 18.46
N ILE A 107 -17.49 6.55 17.43
CA ILE A 107 -17.19 6.05 16.09
C ILE A 107 -15.68 5.90 16.00
N ARG A 108 -15.20 4.70 15.67
CA ARG A 108 -13.78 4.45 15.40
C ARG A 108 -13.32 5.38 14.27
N LYS A 109 -12.12 5.93 14.38
CA LYS A 109 -11.51 6.67 13.27
C LYS A 109 -11.32 5.70 12.09
N PRO A 110 -11.83 6.02 10.90
CA PRO A 110 -11.66 5.14 9.74
C PRO A 110 -10.17 5.02 9.43
N ASP A 111 -9.68 3.80 9.26
CA ASP A 111 -8.34 3.53 8.78
C ASP A 111 -8.34 3.01 7.33
N LEU A 112 -7.17 2.95 6.69
CA LEU A 112 -7.06 2.50 5.30
C LEU A 112 -7.45 1.02 5.15
N ASP A 113 -7.25 0.21 6.18
CA ASP A 113 -7.61 -1.21 6.17
C ASP A 113 -9.14 -1.40 6.20
N ASP A 114 -9.87 -0.56 6.95
CA ASP A 114 -11.33 -0.48 6.98
C ASP A 114 -11.87 -0.08 5.60
N PHE A 115 -11.23 0.90 4.96
CA PHE A 115 -11.57 1.32 3.61
C PHE A 115 -11.31 0.21 2.58
N ARG A 116 -10.16 -0.46 2.66
CA ARG A 116 -9.81 -1.60 1.80
C ARG A 116 -10.81 -2.73 1.97
N PHE A 117 -11.22 -3.02 3.19
CA PHE A 117 -12.24 -4.01 3.48
C PHE A 117 -13.59 -3.64 2.83
N TYR A 118 -14.06 -2.42 3.06
CA TYR A 118 -15.31 -1.93 2.46
C TYR A 118 -15.25 -2.03 0.93
N TYR A 119 -14.12 -1.63 0.34
CA TYR A 119 -13.89 -1.73 -1.09
C TYR A 119 -13.96 -3.17 -1.60
N MET A 120 -13.26 -4.10 -0.93
CA MET A 120 -13.19 -5.51 -1.35
C MET A 120 -14.49 -6.29 -1.13
N SER A 121 -15.36 -5.82 -0.24
CA SER A 121 -16.64 -6.46 0.08
C SER A 121 -17.67 -6.38 -1.04
N ASN A 122 -17.51 -5.43 -1.98
CA ASN A 122 -18.37 -5.33 -3.16
C ASN A 122 -17.57 -5.64 -4.42
N HIS A 123 -17.87 -6.78 -5.05
CA HIS A 123 -17.15 -7.23 -6.26
C HIS A 123 -17.25 -6.24 -7.43
N GLU A 124 -18.37 -5.52 -7.54
CA GLU A 124 -18.61 -4.48 -8.56
C GLU A 124 -17.62 -3.31 -8.44
N ASN A 125 -17.10 -3.02 -7.24
CA ASN A 125 -16.18 -1.90 -7.04
C ASN A 125 -14.88 -2.08 -7.83
N LYS A 126 -14.45 -3.33 -8.09
CA LYS A 126 -13.26 -3.62 -8.89
C LYS A 126 -13.41 -3.18 -10.34
N GLU A 127 -14.62 -3.30 -10.88
CA GLU A 127 -14.94 -2.92 -12.25
C GLU A 127 -15.22 -1.42 -12.35
N LEU A 128 -15.89 -0.84 -11.34
CA LEU A 128 -16.22 0.59 -11.31
C LEU A 128 -15.02 1.49 -10.99
N LEU A 129 -14.08 1.01 -10.17
CA LEU A 129 -12.94 1.77 -9.66
C LEU A 129 -11.62 0.99 -9.83
N PRO A 130 -11.23 0.63 -11.06
CA PRO A 130 -10.08 -0.25 -11.31
C PRO A 130 -8.76 0.38 -10.85
N LEU A 131 -8.60 1.69 -10.99
CA LEU A 131 -7.42 2.42 -10.52
C LEU A 131 -7.20 2.26 -9.01
N LEU A 132 -8.28 2.35 -8.23
CA LEU A 132 -8.22 2.21 -6.78
C LEU A 132 -7.84 0.78 -6.37
N ASN A 133 -8.32 -0.23 -7.09
CA ASN A 133 -7.92 -1.62 -6.87
C ASN A 133 -6.41 -1.80 -7.05
N ILE A 134 -5.84 -1.23 -8.11
CA ILE A 134 -4.40 -1.30 -8.38
C ILE A 134 -3.61 -0.56 -7.30
N PHE A 135 -4.07 0.63 -6.90
CA PHE A 135 -3.46 1.37 -5.79
C PHE A 135 -3.42 0.55 -4.50
N LEU A 136 -4.57 0.03 -4.03
CA LEU A 136 -4.66 -0.75 -2.79
C LEU A 136 -3.86 -2.06 -2.83
N LYS A 137 -3.64 -2.62 -4.03
CA LYS A 137 -2.79 -3.79 -4.23
C LYS A 137 -1.31 -3.47 -4.00
N HIS A 138 -0.86 -2.29 -4.41
CA HIS A 138 0.56 -1.90 -4.38
C HIS A 138 0.93 -0.94 -3.25
N GLU A 139 -0.03 -0.36 -2.54
CA GLU A 139 0.12 0.71 -1.53
C GLU A 139 1.33 0.53 -0.60
N LYS A 140 1.45 -0.63 0.08
CA LYS A 140 2.59 -0.92 0.98
C LYS A 140 3.97 -0.78 0.31
N ASN A 141 4.05 -1.11 -0.97
CA ASN A 141 5.30 -1.04 -1.74
C ASN A 141 5.48 0.32 -2.43
N LEU A 142 4.39 1.00 -2.79
CA LEU A 142 4.45 2.32 -3.44
C LEU A 142 5.09 3.36 -2.53
N ASN A 143 4.84 3.28 -1.22
CA ASN A 143 5.47 4.15 -0.22
C ASN A 143 7.03 4.05 -0.24
N LEU A 144 7.59 2.97 -0.78
CA LEU A 144 9.05 2.83 -0.93
C LEU A 144 9.61 3.68 -2.09
N ILE A 145 8.79 4.02 -3.09
CA ILE A 145 9.22 4.74 -4.29
C ILE A 145 9.73 6.14 -3.97
N LYS A 146 9.19 6.80 -2.93
CA LYS A 146 9.66 8.11 -2.44
C LYS A 146 11.16 8.15 -2.15
N HIS A 147 11.76 7.01 -1.84
CA HIS A 147 13.20 6.89 -1.58
C HIS A 147 14.08 7.04 -2.83
N LEU A 148 13.51 6.96 -4.04
CA LEU A 148 14.23 7.12 -5.30
C LEU A 148 14.78 8.53 -5.46
N ALA A 149 14.00 9.57 -5.13
CA ALA A 149 14.41 10.96 -5.31
C ALA A 149 15.64 11.34 -4.44
N PRO A 150 15.67 11.06 -3.12
CA PRO A 150 16.88 11.28 -2.31
C PRO A 150 18.10 10.53 -2.82
N ILE A 151 17.90 9.32 -3.34
CA ILE A 151 18.99 8.49 -3.87
C ILE A 151 19.58 9.10 -5.13
N MET A 152 18.75 9.41 -6.12
CA MET A 152 19.20 10.02 -7.37
C MET A 152 19.85 11.37 -7.14
N LYS A 153 19.28 12.20 -6.26
CA LYS A 153 19.86 13.50 -5.90
C LYS A 153 21.28 13.37 -5.37
N PHE A 154 21.53 12.43 -4.46
CA PHE A 154 22.86 12.27 -3.87
C PHE A 154 23.87 11.66 -4.85
N ILE A 155 23.44 10.71 -5.68
CA ILE A 155 24.27 10.16 -6.77
C ILE A 155 24.67 11.24 -7.76
N GLN A 156 23.75 12.12 -8.16
CA GLN A 156 24.05 13.25 -9.06
C GLN A 156 25.03 14.24 -8.44
N ILE A 157 24.91 14.50 -7.12
CA ILE A 157 25.90 15.31 -6.39
C ILE A 157 27.26 14.63 -6.41
N LEU A 158 27.34 13.33 -6.13
CA LEU A 158 28.60 12.59 -6.20
C LEU A 158 29.17 12.61 -7.62
N SER A 159 28.39 12.30 -8.65
CA SER A 159 28.90 12.24 -10.02
C SER A 159 29.39 13.61 -10.53
N SER A 160 28.65 14.69 -10.25
CA SER A 160 29.06 16.05 -10.64
C SER A 160 30.34 16.53 -9.93
N ARG A 161 30.52 16.17 -8.65
CA ARG A 161 31.72 16.54 -7.88
C ARG A 161 32.91 15.64 -8.14
N LEU A 162 32.67 14.38 -8.52
CA LEU A 162 33.69 13.38 -8.81
C LEU A 162 33.99 13.23 -10.31
N SER A 163 33.44 14.11 -11.15
CA SER A 163 33.50 14.07 -12.63
C SER A 163 34.93 14.02 -13.21
N HIS A 164 35.95 14.34 -12.42
CA HIS A 164 37.35 14.00 -12.72
C HIS A 164 37.78 12.76 -11.93
N ALA A 165 37.40 11.59 -12.45
CA ALA A 165 37.94 10.26 -12.14
C ALA A 165 38.67 10.16 -10.79
N ILE A 166 37.92 10.01 -9.69
CA ILE A 166 38.51 9.36 -8.53
C ILE A 166 38.85 7.93 -8.97
N GLU A 167 40.14 7.62 -9.03
CA GLU A 167 40.58 6.23 -9.21
C GLU A 167 39.85 5.35 -8.19
N ARG A 168 39.26 4.24 -8.62
CA ARG A 168 38.42 3.37 -7.78
C ARG A 168 39.07 3.01 -6.43
N GLN A 169 40.40 2.86 -6.41
CA GLN A 169 41.17 2.63 -5.18
C GLN A 169 41.09 3.81 -4.21
N LYS A 170 41.15 5.04 -4.71
CA LYS A 170 40.95 6.27 -3.94
C LYS A 170 39.50 6.39 -3.45
N ALA A 171 38.51 5.94 -4.22
CA ALA A 171 37.12 5.89 -3.77
C ALA A 171 36.92 4.89 -2.62
N ARG A 172 37.57 3.71 -2.68
CA ARG A 172 37.54 2.72 -1.59
C ARG A 172 38.13 3.26 -0.29
N GLN A 173 39.13 4.14 -0.38
CA GLN A 173 39.81 4.74 0.78
C GLN A 173 39.11 5.98 1.34
N LEU A 174 38.32 6.69 0.51
CA LEU A 174 37.60 7.89 0.90
C LEU A 174 36.25 7.54 1.52
N THR A 175 35.98 8.08 2.71
CA THR A 175 34.67 7.95 3.39
C THR A 175 33.73 9.10 3.04
N PHE A 176 32.43 8.90 3.19
CA PHE A 176 31.46 10.00 3.01
C PHE A 176 31.74 11.18 3.96
N GLN A 177 32.23 10.92 5.17
CA GLN A 177 32.62 11.97 6.13
C GLN A 177 33.77 12.82 5.58
N GLN A 178 34.80 12.18 5.03
CA GLN A 178 35.94 12.87 4.44
C GLN A 178 35.53 13.62 3.17
N PHE A 179 34.69 13.02 2.33
CA PHE A 179 34.13 13.70 1.15
C PHE A 179 33.41 14.99 1.54
N ILE A 180 32.50 14.92 2.53
CA ILE A 180 31.73 16.08 2.99
C ILE A 180 32.65 17.15 3.61
N ALA A 181 33.72 16.74 4.30
CA ALA A 181 34.67 17.68 4.87
C ALA A 181 35.50 18.40 3.79
N ASN A 182 36.04 17.64 2.83
CA ASN A 182 36.90 18.17 1.77
C ASN A 182 36.16 19.12 0.82
N GLU A 183 34.90 18.81 0.47
CA GLU A 183 34.08 19.68 -0.39
C GLU A 183 33.68 21.01 0.28
N CYS A 184 33.96 21.18 1.57
CA CYS A 184 33.60 22.36 2.37
C CYS A 184 34.83 23.14 2.86
N GLU A 185 36.05 22.81 2.42
CA GLU A 185 37.26 23.54 2.82
C GLU A 185 37.28 24.97 2.25
N ASP A 186 36.65 25.21 1.10
CA ASP A 186 36.63 26.51 0.40
C ASP A 186 35.33 27.33 0.60
N ASP A 187 34.37 26.87 1.43
CA ASP A 187 33.10 27.56 1.63
C ASP A 187 32.99 28.20 3.02
N ASP A 188 33.17 29.53 3.07
CA ASP A 188 32.97 30.37 4.26
C ASP A 188 31.51 30.35 4.78
N THR A 189 30.55 29.93 3.95
CA THR A 189 29.17 29.79 4.35
C THR A 189 28.87 28.33 4.70
N GLU A 190 28.74 28.03 6.00
CA GLU A 190 28.37 26.73 6.58
C GLU A 190 27.11 26.06 5.96
N LYS A 191 26.41 26.77 5.06
CA LYS A 191 25.27 26.36 4.23
C LYS A 191 25.57 25.18 3.31
N THR A 192 26.70 25.12 2.59
CA THR A 192 26.98 23.99 1.68
C THR A 192 27.20 22.71 2.46
N LYS A 193 27.95 22.79 3.57
CA LYS A 193 28.14 21.68 4.50
C LYS A 193 26.81 21.18 5.04
N LYS A 194 25.91 22.08 5.44
CA LYS A 194 24.58 21.72 5.95
C LYS A 194 23.74 21.02 4.86
N SER A 195 23.65 21.61 3.67
CA SER A 195 22.90 21.05 2.53
C SER A 195 23.42 19.67 2.11
N LEU A 196 24.74 19.48 2.04
CA LEU A 196 25.35 18.20 1.69
C LEU A 196 25.12 17.14 2.78
N ASN A 197 25.18 17.54 4.06
CA ASN A 197 24.84 16.64 5.17
C ASN A 197 23.37 16.24 5.14
N GLU A 198 22.45 17.17 4.84
CA GLU A 198 21.02 16.88 4.69
C GLU A 198 20.79 15.92 3.53
N ALA A 199 21.41 16.15 2.37
CA ALA A 199 21.33 15.25 1.22
C ALA A 199 21.86 13.84 1.54
N PHE A 200 23.02 13.74 2.23
CA PHE A 200 23.57 12.47 2.67
C PHE A 200 22.65 11.77 3.69
N ASN A 201 22.10 12.50 4.66
CA ASN A 201 21.22 11.92 5.68
C ASN A 201 19.95 11.35 5.03
N SER A 202 19.34 12.08 4.09
CA SER A 202 18.20 11.58 3.33
C SER A 202 18.55 10.36 2.49
N PHE A 203 19.72 10.36 1.84
CA PHE A 203 20.25 9.19 1.13
C PHE A 203 20.45 7.98 2.05
N ALA A 204 21.10 8.17 3.20
CA ALA A 204 21.39 7.10 4.14
C ALA A 204 20.11 6.52 4.76
N ASN A 205 19.13 7.37 5.07
CA ASN A 205 17.82 6.93 5.53
C ASN A 205 17.12 6.09 4.46
N SER A 206 17.02 6.60 3.22
CA SER A 206 16.45 5.87 2.08
C SER A 206 17.13 4.52 1.85
N TRP A 207 18.47 4.48 1.84
CA TRP A 207 19.23 3.24 1.72
C TRP A 207 18.88 2.24 2.82
N ASN A 208 18.92 2.69 4.08
CA ASN A 208 18.72 1.83 5.25
C ASN A 208 17.30 1.27 5.33
N CYS A 209 16.29 2.04 4.89
CA CYS A 209 14.91 1.56 4.80
C CYS A 209 14.76 0.42 3.78
N LEU A 210 15.58 0.41 2.72
CA LEU A 210 15.46 -0.54 1.60
C LEU A 210 16.24 -1.85 1.81
N ILE A 211 17.15 -1.91 2.80
CA ILE A 211 17.93 -3.12 3.14
C ILE A 211 17.07 -4.39 3.27
N PRO A 212 15.91 -4.40 3.95
CA PRO A 212 15.10 -5.63 4.11
C PRO A 212 14.52 -6.17 2.79
N TYR A 213 14.32 -5.29 1.81
CA TYR A 213 13.64 -5.58 0.55
C TYR A 213 14.60 -6.05 -0.55
N ILE A 214 15.85 -5.63 -0.48
CA ILE A 214 16.84 -5.88 -1.53
C ILE A 214 17.69 -7.10 -1.16
N LYS A 215 17.43 -8.22 -1.84
CA LYS A 215 18.18 -9.47 -1.68
C LYS A 215 18.91 -9.90 -2.95
N ARG A 216 18.46 -9.39 -4.09
CA ARG A 216 18.90 -9.79 -5.42
C ARG A 216 19.17 -8.57 -6.27
N TYR A 217 20.12 -8.73 -7.18
CA TYR A 217 20.33 -7.83 -8.31
C TYR A 217 20.30 -8.65 -9.58
N GLN A 218 19.47 -8.25 -10.55
CA GLN A 218 19.18 -9.05 -11.75
C GLN A 218 18.70 -10.46 -11.37
N TYR A 219 19.56 -11.47 -11.55
CA TYR A 219 19.29 -12.88 -11.27
C TYR A 219 20.27 -13.51 -10.26
N LYS A 220 21.10 -12.69 -9.60
CA LYS A 220 22.10 -13.15 -8.64
C LYS A 220 21.75 -12.67 -7.25
N ASP A 221 21.85 -13.59 -6.29
CA ASP A 221 21.82 -13.21 -4.88
C ASP A 221 23.05 -12.32 -4.59
N LEU A 222 22.83 -11.27 -3.81
CA LEU A 222 23.92 -10.36 -3.46
C LEU A 222 24.95 -11.12 -2.59
N PRO A 223 26.26 -10.96 -2.88
CA PRO A 223 27.30 -11.80 -2.30
C PRO A 223 27.43 -11.68 -0.78
N GLN A 224 26.99 -10.55 -0.20
CA GLN A 224 26.91 -10.31 1.24
C GLN A 224 25.65 -9.49 1.57
N GLY A 225 25.26 -9.50 2.84
CA GLY A 225 24.20 -8.62 3.33
C GLY A 225 24.57 -7.16 3.08
N MET A 226 23.62 -6.41 2.52
CA MET A 226 23.79 -4.99 2.21
C MET A 226 24.21 -4.21 3.47
N PRO A 227 25.29 -3.40 3.41
CA PRO A 227 25.78 -2.71 4.59
C PRO A 227 24.82 -1.59 5.01
N LYS A 228 24.79 -1.30 6.30
CA LYS A 228 24.09 -0.12 6.83
C LYS A 228 24.84 1.15 6.41
N MET A 229 24.15 2.08 5.76
CA MET A 229 24.73 3.34 5.31
C MET A 229 24.93 4.30 6.49
N HIS A 230 26.18 4.76 6.67
CA HIS A 230 26.57 5.78 7.64
C HIS A 230 27.83 6.51 7.14
N LYS A 231 28.14 7.69 7.70
CA LYS A 231 29.19 8.60 7.19
C LYS A 231 30.60 8.01 7.11
N LYS A 232 30.89 6.94 7.85
CA LYS A 232 32.22 6.31 7.88
C LYS A 232 32.40 5.22 6.82
N ILE A 233 31.35 4.85 6.08
CA ILE A 233 31.47 3.90 4.98
C ILE A 233 32.12 4.58 3.76
N SER A 234 32.75 3.78 2.91
CA SER A 234 33.40 4.23 1.69
C SER A 234 32.40 4.83 0.70
N ILE A 235 32.83 5.85 -0.05
CA ILE A 235 32.02 6.48 -1.09
C ILE A 235 31.67 5.56 -2.27
N VAL A 236 32.36 4.42 -2.43
CA VAL A 236 32.11 3.48 -3.54
C VAL A 236 30.67 3.00 -3.56
N TYR A 237 30.03 2.85 -2.39
CA TYR A 237 28.64 2.46 -2.28
C TYR A 237 27.64 3.49 -2.82
N GLY A 238 28.06 4.74 -3.04
CA GLY A 238 27.26 5.80 -3.65
C GLY A 238 27.53 6.02 -5.14
N LEU A 239 28.50 5.33 -5.73
CA LEU A 239 28.83 5.46 -7.15
C LEU A 239 27.88 4.60 -7.99
N TYR A 240 27.26 5.20 -9.01
CA TYR A 240 26.34 4.50 -9.90
C TYR A 240 27.09 3.76 -11.02
N GLU A 241 27.62 2.59 -10.69
CA GLU A 241 28.36 1.73 -11.62
C GLU A 241 27.98 0.25 -11.40
N PRO A 242 27.74 -0.55 -12.45
CA PRO A 242 27.28 -1.93 -12.31
C PRO A 242 28.43 -2.91 -11.98
N THR A 243 29.31 -2.56 -11.03
CA THR A 243 30.48 -3.37 -10.68
C THR A 243 30.79 -3.36 -9.17
N ASP A 244 31.29 -4.47 -8.64
CA ASP A 244 31.69 -4.69 -7.24
C ASP A 244 30.69 -4.15 -6.18
N GLU A 245 31.13 -3.25 -5.28
CA GLU A 245 30.33 -2.71 -4.19
C GLU A 245 29.25 -1.72 -4.65
N SER A 246 29.38 -1.16 -5.86
CA SER A 246 28.39 -0.28 -6.47
C SER A 246 27.16 -1.04 -6.97
N ILE A 247 27.21 -2.38 -7.02
CA ILE A 247 26.06 -3.23 -7.36
C ILE A 247 24.86 -2.96 -6.44
N TYR A 248 25.10 -2.66 -5.15
CA TYR A 248 24.01 -2.40 -4.20
C TYR A 248 23.18 -1.17 -4.59
N ILE A 249 23.82 -0.09 -5.06
CA ILE A 249 23.08 1.11 -5.47
C ILE A 249 22.31 0.88 -6.78
N CYS A 250 22.91 0.13 -7.71
CA CYS A 250 22.20 -0.30 -8.93
C CYS A 250 20.99 -1.17 -8.59
N ALA A 251 21.10 -2.05 -7.60
CA ALA A 251 19.99 -2.90 -7.16
C ALA A 251 18.85 -2.11 -6.51
N ILE A 252 19.17 -1.11 -5.70
CA ILE A 252 18.15 -0.20 -5.16
C ILE A 252 17.40 0.50 -6.29
N ILE A 253 18.13 1.09 -7.22
CA ILE A 253 17.53 1.86 -8.32
C ILE A 253 16.65 0.96 -9.18
N GLU A 254 17.16 -0.21 -9.58
CA GLU A 254 16.39 -1.18 -10.38
C GLU A 254 15.11 -1.60 -9.66
N PHE A 255 15.19 -1.91 -8.35
CA PHE A 255 14.03 -2.28 -7.54
C PHE A 255 12.97 -1.17 -7.50
N LEU A 256 13.37 0.07 -7.21
CA LEU A 256 12.44 1.21 -7.10
C LEU A 256 11.82 1.57 -8.47
N VAL A 257 12.62 1.56 -9.53
CA VAL A 257 12.14 1.80 -10.90
C VAL A 257 11.18 0.70 -11.33
N GLN A 258 11.45 -0.56 -10.98
CA GLN A 258 10.57 -1.68 -11.28
C GLN A 258 9.25 -1.56 -10.51
N LEU A 259 9.27 -1.15 -9.23
CA LEU A 259 8.05 -0.88 -8.47
C LEU A 259 7.16 0.17 -9.15
N GLN A 260 7.74 1.32 -9.50
CA GLN A 260 7.01 2.39 -10.18
C GLN A 260 6.47 1.94 -11.54
N ASN A 261 7.32 1.33 -12.38
CA ASN A 261 6.92 0.93 -13.72
C ASN A 261 5.89 -0.20 -13.72
N ASN A 262 5.97 -1.16 -12.79
CA ASN A 262 4.95 -2.22 -12.66
C ASN A 262 3.58 -1.61 -12.33
N PHE A 263 3.54 -0.67 -11.39
CA PHE A 263 2.32 0.04 -11.05
C PHE A 263 1.74 0.82 -12.23
N LEU A 264 2.58 1.58 -12.94
CA LEU A 264 2.16 2.37 -14.10
C LEU A 264 1.72 1.49 -15.28
N ASN A 265 2.36 0.33 -15.49
CA ASN A 265 1.97 -0.64 -16.52
C ASN A 265 0.58 -1.21 -16.22
N GLU A 266 0.30 -1.60 -14.97
CA GLU A 266 -1.04 -2.06 -14.59
C GLU A 266 -2.09 -0.95 -14.79
N ILE A 267 -1.75 0.32 -14.59
CA ILE A 267 -2.65 1.45 -14.88
C ILE A 267 -2.94 1.60 -16.37
N ILE A 268 -1.94 1.47 -17.24
CA ILE A 268 -2.12 1.58 -18.70
C ILE A 268 -2.94 0.41 -19.25
N GLU A 269 -2.90 -0.76 -18.60
CA GLU A 269 -3.71 -1.93 -18.96
C GLU A 269 -5.21 -1.76 -18.64
N ILE A 270 -5.60 -0.76 -17.84
CA ILE A 270 -7.02 -0.44 -17.61
C ILE A 270 -7.66 -0.01 -18.93
N SER A 271 -8.84 -0.53 -19.25
CA SER A 271 -9.60 -0.09 -20.43
C SER A 271 -10.00 1.38 -20.29
N SER A 272 -9.76 2.16 -21.35
CA SER A 272 -10.06 3.59 -21.38
C SER A 272 -11.53 3.90 -21.14
N GLU A 273 -12.42 2.98 -21.53
CA GLU A 273 -13.87 3.11 -21.44
C GLU A 273 -14.40 3.00 -20.00
N THR A 274 -13.68 2.33 -19.10
CA THR A 274 -14.17 2.05 -17.74
C THR A 274 -13.75 3.11 -16.73
N CYS A 275 -12.56 3.70 -16.88
CA CYS A 275 -11.95 4.54 -15.84
C CYS A 275 -11.94 6.04 -16.19
N HIS A 276 -12.98 6.74 -15.74
CA HIS A 276 -13.13 8.19 -15.96
C HIS A 276 -12.00 9.01 -15.29
N SER A 277 -11.42 8.50 -14.20
CA SER A 277 -10.33 9.17 -13.46
C SER A 277 -9.03 9.29 -14.25
N LEU A 278 -8.83 8.48 -15.29
CA LEU A 278 -7.62 8.45 -16.11
C LEU A 278 -7.78 9.21 -17.44
N LYS A 279 -8.90 9.91 -17.64
CA LYS A 279 -9.19 10.65 -18.89
C LYS A 279 -8.12 11.69 -19.26
N PHE A 280 -7.38 12.20 -18.28
CA PHE A 280 -6.31 13.18 -18.50
C PHE A 280 -5.06 12.59 -19.18
N ILE A 281 -4.83 11.27 -19.12
CA ILE A 281 -3.74 10.55 -19.82
C ILE A 281 -4.21 9.82 -21.07
N GLU A 282 -5.50 9.93 -21.40
CA GLU A 282 -6.07 9.35 -22.60
C GLU A 282 -5.66 10.19 -23.82
N LYS A 283 -5.06 9.55 -24.82
CA LYS A 283 -4.84 10.18 -26.12
C LYS A 283 -5.89 9.66 -27.10
N SER A 284 -6.72 10.56 -27.63
CA SER A 284 -7.61 10.25 -28.73
C SER A 284 -6.77 9.91 -29.97
N SER A 285 -6.91 8.70 -30.50
CA SER A 285 -6.31 8.31 -31.77
C SER A 285 -6.85 9.22 -32.89
N THR A 286 -5.99 10.00 -33.53
CA THR A 286 -6.36 10.91 -34.64
C THR A 286 -6.69 10.19 -35.94
N HIS A 287 -6.79 8.86 -35.93
CA HIS A 287 -7.17 8.07 -37.08
C HIS A 287 -8.43 7.26 -36.77
N LYS A 288 -9.48 7.51 -37.55
CA LYS A 288 -10.76 6.80 -37.59
C LYS A 288 -10.58 5.34 -38.05
N SER A 289 -9.85 4.55 -37.28
CA SER A 289 -9.91 3.10 -37.30
C SER A 289 -10.24 2.67 -35.88
N GLU A 290 -11.07 1.65 -35.75
CA GLU A 290 -11.63 1.04 -34.52
C GLU A 290 -10.55 0.53 -33.53
N GLN A 291 -9.63 1.38 -33.14
CA GLN A 291 -8.65 1.12 -32.10
C GLN A 291 -9.07 1.95 -30.89
N GLU A 292 -9.50 1.20 -29.86
CA GLU A 292 -9.79 1.67 -28.51
C GLU A 292 -8.77 2.73 -28.09
N SER A 293 -9.26 3.83 -27.51
CA SER A 293 -8.39 4.85 -26.94
C SER A 293 -7.48 4.21 -25.90
N LYS A 294 -6.19 4.55 -25.91
CA LYS A 294 -5.22 3.99 -24.97
C LYS A 294 -4.64 5.08 -24.10
N TYR A 295 -4.39 4.73 -22.84
CA TYR A 295 -3.62 5.59 -21.95
C TYR A 295 -2.17 5.63 -22.40
N TYR A 296 -1.58 6.82 -22.35
CA TYR A 296 -0.19 7.02 -22.73
C TYR A 296 0.55 7.75 -21.62
N LEU A 297 1.61 7.11 -21.10
CA LEU A 297 2.56 7.75 -20.21
C LEU A 297 3.87 7.99 -20.95
N GLN A 298 4.48 9.14 -20.72
CA GLN A 298 5.78 9.47 -21.27
C GLN A 298 6.87 8.69 -20.53
N SER A 299 7.69 7.94 -21.28
CA SER A 299 8.91 7.35 -20.74
C SER A 299 10.00 8.41 -20.61
N ILE A 300 10.67 8.45 -19.46
CA ILE A 300 11.69 9.43 -19.10
C ILE A 300 12.94 8.68 -18.66
N SER A 301 14.11 9.15 -19.12
CA SER A 301 15.40 8.63 -18.62
C SER A 301 15.58 9.02 -17.16
N LEU A 302 16.06 8.10 -16.33
CA LEU A 302 16.27 8.30 -14.90
C LEU A 302 17.18 9.51 -14.59
N GLU A 303 18.14 9.81 -15.47
CA GLU A 303 19.03 10.97 -15.36
C GLU A 303 18.28 12.31 -15.44
N ASN A 304 17.15 12.32 -16.16
CA ASN A 304 16.31 13.48 -16.38
C ASN A 304 15.05 13.47 -15.51
N ALA A 305 14.89 12.46 -14.64
CA ALA A 305 13.73 12.31 -13.80
C ALA A 305 13.67 13.45 -12.77
N LYS A 306 12.54 14.17 -12.78
CA LYS A 306 12.24 15.20 -11.80
C LYS A 306 11.42 14.62 -10.64
N PRO A 307 11.43 15.25 -9.46
CA PRO A 307 10.63 14.80 -8.32
C PRO A 307 9.14 14.62 -8.65
N GLU A 308 8.57 15.45 -9.52
CA GLU A 308 7.15 15.39 -9.90
C GLU A 308 6.81 14.16 -10.77
N GLN A 309 7.82 13.44 -11.26
CA GLN A 309 7.69 12.24 -12.08
C GLN A 309 7.89 10.96 -11.27
N ILE A 310 8.17 11.09 -9.97
CA ILE A 310 8.33 10.00 -9.02
C ILE A 310 7.08 9.95 -8.16
N ILE A 311 6.55 8.75 -7.94
CA ILE A 311 5.38 8.57 -7.09
C ILE A 311 5.78 8.86 -5.64
N ASP A 312 5.22 9.92 -5.08
CA ASP A 312 5.44 10.37 -3.72
C ASP A 312 4.11 10.80 -3.10
N TYR A 313 3.75 10.18 -1.98
CA TYR A 313 2.57 10.51 -1.20
C TYR A 313 2.86 10.22 0.28
N ASP A 314 2.22 11.00 1.14
CA ASP A 314 2.35 10.82 2.58
C ASP A 314 1.71 9.50 3.02
N ASP A 315 2.28 8.88 4.05
CA ASP A 315 1.75 7.64 4.59
C ASP A 315 0.31 7.89 5.09
N ILE A 316 -0.64 7.14 4.54
CA ILE A 316 -2.07 7.31 4.84
C ILE A 316 -2.40 6.77 6.25
N SER A 317 -1.42 6.17 6.93
CA SER A 317 -1.56 5.51 8.24
C SER A 317 -1.39 6.44 9.46
N GLU A 318 -1.26 7.77 9.29
CA GLU A 318 -1.14 8.73 10.41
C GLU A 318 -2.47 9.17 11.06
#